data_AF-U1MZQ1-F1
#
_entry.id   AF-U1MZQ1-F1
#
_cell.length_a   1.000
_cell.length_b   1.000
_cell.length_c   1.000
_cell.angle_alpha   90.00
_cell.angle_beta   90.00
_cell.angle_gamma   90.00
#
_symmetry.space_group_name_H-M   'P 1'
#
loop_
_entity.id
_entity.type
_entity.pdbx_description
1 polymer ?
#
loop_
_entity_poly.entity_id
_entity_poly.type
_entity_poly.pdbx_seq_one_letter_code
_entity_poly.pdbx_strand_id
1 'polypeptide(L)'
;MTDPNPTPTPANIDTWVNADFQRTNSQTWAPAQMDYESWMCRTDSKAPYAPWTDPNAPVECNHSDHTEESLCSECHHSAQYKWGSDGSREYVHTDHETAREWSDKDPNLAPDLAFIQTESDPFLFVDGDDVRCPETGKVHPEFIAILEKLGISYADISLSESGCHVVYLGEIPLEGVTQAQFAIDDEPLGANDDIPEVEIYPNKHVCIATGEHVRGSGTEVTQVNTDALGEILEEHGFSERDPISAGSDIDMSNHSPNATTSNETTGEIKDLFAALDRIDARRVASDTIVHNWNESANTSGENKAFSPTWGINANGTANIVNHEIWQDTGGTGYGGPDVMAAIDCRDLPSYDERTQP
;
A
#
# COMPACT_ATOMS: atom_id res chain seq x y z
N MET A 1 13.77 -8.99 -32.01
CA MET A 1 12.36 -9.43 -32.01
C MET A 1 12.31 -10.67 -31.14
N THR A 2 12.11 -10.44 -29.85
CA THR A 2 11.68 -11.45 -28.89
C THR A 2 10.26 -11.91 -29.28
N ASP A 3 9.94 -13.18 -29.03
CA ASP A 3 8.59 -13.71 -29.20
C ASP A 3 7.64 -12.93 -28.27
N PRO A 4 6.54 -12.33 -28.77
CA PRO A 4 5.64 -11.56 -27.92
C PRO A 4 4.96 -12.41 -26.84
N ASN A 5 4.80 -13.72 -27.08
CA ASN A 5 4.23 -14.68 -26.13
C ASN A 5 5.15 -15.90 -25.98
N PRO A 6 6.29 -15.75 -25.30
CA PRO A 6 7.23 -16.84 -25.13
C PRO A 6 6.59 -17.97 -24.33
N THR A 7 6.73 -19.21 -24.80
CA THR A 7 6.26 -20.37 -24.03
C THR A 7 7.06 -20.46 -22.72
N PRO A 8 6.40 -20.60 -21.55
CA PRO A 8 7.09 -20.83 -20.28
C PRO A 8 8.04 -22.02 -20.38
N THR A 9 9.25 -21.84 -19.85
CA THR A 9 10.26 -22.88 -19.77
C THR A 9 10.42 -23.32 -18.33
N PRO A 10 10.36 -24.63 -18.04
CA PRO A 10 10.56 -25.11 -16.68
C PRO A 10 12.01 -24.87 -16.25
N ALA A 11 12.22 -24.85 -14.93
CA ALA A 11 13.55 -24.86 -14.35
C ALA A 11 14.38 -26.06 -14.86
N ASN A 12 15.69 -25.85 -15.00
CA ASN A 12 16.65 -26.94 -15.29
C ASN A 12 17.57 -27.26 -14.10
N ILE A 13 17.26 -26.66 -12.95
CA ILE A 13 17.85 -26.93 -11.65
C ILE A 13 16.81 -27.66 -10.79
N ASP A 14 17.28 -28.51 -9.89
CA ASP A 14 16.40 -29.20 -8.93
C ASP A 14 16.31 -28.46 -7.59
N THR A 15 17.23 -27.53 -7.32
CA THR A 15 17.34 -26.75 -6.08
C THR A 15 17.93 -25.37 -6.36
N TRP A 16 17.55 -24.34 -5.60
CA TRP A 16 18.07 -22.97 -5.73
C TRP A 16 19.57 -22.83 -5.50
N VAL A 17 20.19 -23.69 -4.67
CA VAL A 17 21.65 -23.71 -4.49
C VAL A 17 22.41 -23.99 -5.80
N ASN A 18 21.75 -24.58 -6.81
CA ASN A 18 22.32 -24.86 -8.12
C ASN A 18 22.07 -23.74 -9.16
N ALA A 19 21.30 -22.70 -8.82
CA ALA A 19 21.06 -21.57 -9.71
C ALA A 19 22.33 -20.71 -9.89
N ASP A 20 22.51 -20.15 -11.10
CA ASP A 20 23.67 -19.31 -11.42
C ASP A 20 23.28 -17.83 -11.34
N PHE A 21 23.31 -17.26 -10.14
CA PHE A 21 23.02 -15.84 -9.89
C PHE A 21 24.10 -14.88 -10.43
N GLN A 22 25.22 -15.38 -10.97
CA GLN A 22 26.20 -14.55 -11.67
C GLN A 22 25.85 -14.36 -13.15
N ARG A 23 25.13 -15.32 -13.76
CA ARG A 23 24.86 -15.33 -15.18
C ARG A 23 23.39 -15.15 -15.46
N THR A 24 23.06 -14.04 -16.08
CA THR A 24 21.69 -13.70 -16.46
C THR A 24 21.45 -13.95 -17.96
N ASN A 25 20.20 -14.18 -18.32
CA ASN A 25 19.73 -14.01 -19.69
C ASN A 25 19.01 -12.66 -19.76
N SER A 26 19.71 -11.64 -20.28
CA SER A 26 19.14 -10.31 -20.42
C SER A 26 17.89 -10.31 -21.30
N GLN A 27 16.99 -9.39 -21.01
CA GLN A 27 15.72 -9.20 -21.71
C GLN A 27 14.83 -10.47 -21.73
N THR A 28 14.79 -11.20 -20.61
CA THR A 28 13.93 -12.37 -20.43
C THR A 28 13.02 -12.13 -19.24
N TRP A 29 11.71 -12.11 -19.48
CA TRP A 29 10.67 -11.91 -18.46
C TRP A 29 9.79 -13.15 -18.31
N ALA A 30 9.07 -13.24 -17.19
CA ALA A 30 8.09 -14.27 -16.94
C ALA A 30 6.90 -14.14 -17.92
N PRO A 31 6.60 -15.16 -18.76
CA PRO A 31 5.46 -15.09 -19.66
C PRO A 31 4.13 -14.88 -18.93
N ALA A 32 3.99 -15.45 -17.72
CA ALA A 32 2.79 -15.27 -16.91
C ALA A 32 2.50 -13.79 -16.58
N GLN A 33 3.53 -12.98 -16.32
CA GLN A 33 3.36 -11.53 -16.12
C GLN A 33 3.21 -10.79 -17.45
N MET A 34 3.89 -11.25 -18.51
CA MET A 34 3.79 -10.63 -19.84
C MET A 34 2.38 -10.72 -20.44
N ASP A 35 1.59 -11.73 -20.05
CA ASP A 35 0.19 -11.90 -20.47
C ASP A 35 -0.76 -10.80 -19.93
N TYR A 36 -0.30 -9.96 -18.99
CA TYR A 36 -1.09 -8.88 -18.40
C TYR A 36 -0.77 -7.53 -19.03
N GLU A 37 -1.80 -6.69 -19.23
CA GLU A 37 -1.68 -5.28 -19.62
C GLU A 37 -1.38 -4.39 -18.39
N SER A 38 -0.34 -4.74 -17.63
CA SER A 38 0.04 -4.09 -16.35
C SER A 38 1.45 -3.48 -16.39
N TRP A 39 2.00 -3.21 -17.58
CA TRP A 39 3.39 -2.77 -17.74
C TRP A 39 3.52 -1.27 -17.88
N MET A 40 4.61 -0.73 -17.35
CA MET A 40 5.05 0.66 -17.49
C MET A 40 6.55 0.71 -17.82
N CYS A 41 6.98 1.79 -18.48
CA CYS A 41 8.41 2.09 -18.55
C CYS A 41 8.88 2.65 -17.21
N ARG A 42 10.19 2.91 -17.12
CA ARG A 42 10.81 3.55 -15.96
C ARG A 42 11.71 4.69 -16.42
N THR A 43 11.79 5.75 -15.62
CA THR A 43 12.84 6.77 -15.77
C THR A 43 14.05 6.41 -14.93
N ASP A 44 15.17 7.11 -15.07
CA ASP A 44 16.37 6.88 -14.25
C ASP A 44 16.11 6.98 -12.73
N SER A 45 15.06 7.66 -12.29
CA SER A 45 14.70 7.84 -10.87
C SER A 45 13.95 6.65 -10.24
N LYS A 46 14.00 5.48 -10.86
CA LYS A 46 13.24 4.26 -10.51
C LYS A 46 11.70 4.37 -10.59
N ALA A 47 11.15 5.53 -10.94
CA ALA A 47 9.71 5.75 -10.96
C ALA A 47 9.06 5.13 -12.21
N PRO A 48 7.94 4.40 -12.07
CA PRO A 48 7.11 4.01 -13.21
C PRO A 48 6.66 5.23 -14.01
N TYR A 49 6.72 5.12 -15.33
CA TYR A 49 6.42 6.19 -16.25
C TYR A 49 5.77 5.68 -17.53
N ALA A 50 4.68 6.32 -17.94
CA ALA A 50 3.96 6.01 -19.16
C ALA A 50 4.20 7.08 -20.25
N PRO A 51 5.20 6.90 -21.13
CA PRO A 51 5.48 7.86 -22.20
C PRO A 51 4.35 7.99 -23.24
N TRP A 52 3.48 6.99 -23.34
CA TRP A 52 2.30 6.99 -24.22
C TRP A 52 1.13 7.81 -23.70
N THR A 53 1.09 8.11 -22.40
CA THR A 53 -0.05 8.81 -21.79
C THR A 53 0.07 10.32 -21.99
N ASP A 54 -1.05 11.00 -22.28
CA ASP A 54 -1.11 12.46 -22.21
C ASP A 54 -0.84 12.91 -20.76
N PRO A 55 0.12 13.82 -20.50
CA PRO A 55 0.35 14.35 -19.15
C PRO A 55 -0.89 14.90 -18.45
N ASN A 56 -1.91 15.34 -19.22
CA ASN A 56 -3.17 15.86 -18.72
C ASN A 56 -4.33 14.85 -18.89
N ALA A 57 -4.05 13.55 -19.01
CA ALA A 57 -5.10 12.53 -18.99
C ALA A 57 -5.95 12.65 -17.70
N PRO A 58 -7.25 12.32 -17.74
CA PRO A 58 -8.17 12.49 -16.62
C PRO A 58 -7.97 11.40 -15.54
N VAL A 59 -6.74 11.26 -15.04
CA VAL A 59 -6.37 10.36 -13.95
C VAL A 59 -6.48 11.12 -12.63
N GLU A 60 -7.02 10.46 -11.61
CA GLU A 60 -7.04 11.00 -10.25
C GLU A 60 -5.65 11.45 -9.80
N CYS A 61 -5.58 12.62 -9.17
CA CYS A 61 -4.35 13.21 -8.68
C CYS A 61 -4.34 13.27 -7.16
N ASN A 62 -3.55 12.39 -6.55
CA ASN A 62 -3.39 12.32 -5.09
C ASN A 62 -2.18 13.16 -4.60
N HIS A 63 -1.90 14.29 -5.26
CA HIS A 63 -0.81 15.17 -4.79
C HIS A 63 -1.25 15.93 -3.54
N SER A 64 -0.35 16.13 -2.59
CA SER A 64 -0.58 16.81 -1.30
C SER A 64 -1.09 18.26 -1.41
N ASP A 65 -1.05 18.83 -2.61
CA ASP A 65 -1.37 20.24 -2.84
C ASP A 65 -2.86 20.43 -3.13
N HIS A 66 -3.61 19.33 -3.25
CA HIS A 66 -5.06 19.34 -3.42
C HIS A 66 -5.75 19.15 -2.08
N THR A 67 -6.76 19.97 -1.83
CA THR A 67 -7.64 19.85 -0.66
C THR A 67 -8.97 19.16 -0.99
N GLU A 68 -9.20 18.85 -2.27
CA GLU A 68 -10.40 18.21 -2.82
C GLU A 68 -9.97 17.21 -3.91
N GLU A 69 -10.81 16.22 -4.20
CA GLU A 69 -10.60 15.28 -5.32
C GLU A 69 -10.33 16.04 -6.62
N SER A 70 -9.21 15.74 -7.27
CA SER A 70 -8.72 16.50 -8.42
C SER A 70 -8.20 15.56 -9.50
N LEU A 71 -8.40 15.93 -10.77
CA LEU A 71 -7.82 15.20 -11.90
C LEU A 71 -6.53 15.86 -12.39
N CYS A 72 -5.62 15.04 -12.93
CA CYS A 72 -4.38 15.53 -13.56
C CYS A 72 -4.66 16.51 -14.72
N SER A 73 -5.81 16.36 -15.40
CA SER A 73 -6.32 17.29 -16.41
C SER A 73 -6.63 18.70 -15.88
N GLU A 74 -6.85 18.84 -14.57
CA GLU A 74 -7.29 20.08 -13.92
C GLU A 74 -6.18 20.74 -13.10
N CYS A 75 -5.16 19.96 -12.72
CA CYS A 75 -4.16 20.39 -11.75
C CYS A 75 -2.71 20.40 -12.27
N HIS A 76 -2.49 20.08 -13.55
CA HIS A 76 -1.18 20.09 -14.22
C HIS A 76 -0.09 19.19 -13.62
N HIS A 77 -0.44 18.27 -12.73
CA HIS A 77 0.44 17.19 -12.32
C HIS A 77 0.38 16.09 -13.37
N SER A 78 1.53 15.56 -13.78
CA SER A 78 1.56 14.61 -14.90
C SER A 78 0.89 13.29 -14.54
N ALA A 79 -0.13 12.92 -15.32
CA ALA A 79 -0.81 11.63 -15.26
C ALA A 79 0.15 10.46 -15.53
N GLN A 80 1.25 10.68 -16.27
CA GLN A 80 2.19 9.65 -16.70
C GLN A 80 2.89 8.89 -15.55
N TYR A 81 2.84 9.44 -14.33
CA TYR A 81 3.43 8.83 -13.12
C TYR A 81 2.38 8.21 -12.19
N LYS A 82 1.09 8.26 -12.53
CA LYS A 82 -0.03 7.91 -11.64
C LYS A 82 -0.37 6.42 -11.68
N TRP A 83 0.65 5.56 -11.58
CA TRP A 83 0.52 4.10 -11.64
C TRP A 83 -0.44 3.52 -10.58
N GLY A 84 -0.56 4.20 -9.44
CA GLY A 84 -1.32 3.75 -8.27
C GLY A 84 -2.66 4.47 -8.06
N SER A 85 -3.07 5.38 -8.93
CA SER A 85 -4.36 6.09 -8.77
C SER A 85 -5.54 5.27 -9.29
N ASP A 86 -6.73 5.47 -8.75
CA ASP A 86 -7.91 4.74 -9.20
C ASP A 86 -8.28 5.15 -10.64
N GLY A 87 -8.67 4.16 -11.45
CA GLY A 87 -8.94 4.37 -12.88
C GLY A 87 -7.72 4.70 -13.74
N SER A 88 -6.51 4.77 -13.18
CA SER A 88 -5.29 5.10 -13.94
C SER A 88 -4.92 4.05 -14.99
N ARG A 89 -5.24 2.77 -14.73
CA ARG A 89 -4.82 1.62 -15.54
C ARG A 89 -5.03 1.83 -17.04
N GLU A 90 -6.22 2.29 -17.45
CA GLU A 90 -6.55 2.47 -18.88
C GLU A 90 -5.69 3.55 -19.58
N TYR A 91 -5.06 4.43 -18.80
CA TYR A 91 -4.22 5.51 -19.30
C TYR A 91 -2.74 5.17 -19.23
N VAL A 92 -2.28 4.60 -18.12
CA VAL A 92 -0.84 4.50 -17.80
C VAL A 92 -0.27 3.10 -17.88
N HIS A 93 -1.09 2.04 -17.89
CA HIS A 93 -0.60 0.67 -18.09
C HIS A 93 -0.69 0.29 -19.57
N THR A 94 0.15 -0.63 -20.00
CA THR A 94 0.11 -1.20 -21.34
C THR A 94 0.60 -2.65 -21.34
N ASP A 95 0.59 -3.31 -22.50
CA ASP A 95 1.17 -4.63 -22.67
C ASP A 95 2.71 -4.58 -22.64
N HIS A 96 3.34 -5.74 -22.37
CA HIS A 96 4.80 -5.82 -22.28
C HIS A 96 5.51 -5.38 -23.57
N GLU A 97 4.98 -5.74 -24.75
CA GLU A 97 5.60 -5.44 -26.05
C GLU A 97 5.65 -3.92 -26.29
N THR A 98 4.54 -3.23 -26.05
CA THR A 98 4.43 -1.77 -26.15
C THR A 98 5.39 -1.08 -25.17
N ALA A 99 5.46 -1.52 -23.91
CA ALA A 99 6.39 -0.96 -22.93
C ALA A 99 7.85 -1.15 -23.35
N ARG A 100 8.21 -2.33 -23.87
CA ARG A 100 9.55 -2.61 -24.43
C ARG A 100 9.88 -1.73 -25.61
N GLU A 101 8.95 -1.57 -26.55
CA GLU A 101 9.14 -0.73 -27.72
C GLU A 101 9.44 0.73 -27.34
N TRP A 102 8.78 1.25 -26.30
CA TRP A 102 9.03 2.61 -25.82
C TRP A 102 10.40 2.74 -25.15
N SER A 103 10.74 1.80 -24.25
CA SER A 103 12.06 1.72 -23.61
C SER A 103 13.20 1.67 -24.64
N ASP A 104 13.03 0.96 -25.75
CA ASP A 104 14.05 0.87 -26.80
C ASP A 104 14.15 2.14 -27.68
N LYS A 105 13.06 2.90 -27.81
CA LYS A 105 12.99 4.08 -28.70
C LYS A 105 13.42 5.37 -28.00
N ASP A 106 13.16 5.53 -26.71
CA ASP A 106 13.46 6.75 -25.96
C ASP A 106 14.72 6.58 -25.10
N PRO A 107 15.83 7.30 -25.42
CA PRO A 107 17.08 7.19 -24.68
C PRO A 107 17.02 7.76 -23.25
N ASN A 108 15.92 8.40 -22.84
CA ASN A 108 15.72 8.88 -21.47
C ASN A 108 14.96 7.87 -20.59
N LEU A 109 14.52 6.76 -21.18
CA LEU A 109 13.89 5.67 -20.44
C LEU A 109 14.93 4.62 -20.10
N ALA A 110 14.74 4.00 -18.95
CA ALA A 110 15.58 2.90 -18.52
C ALA A 110 15.26 1.63 -19.35
N PRO A 111 16.26 0.72 -19.51
CA PRO A 111 16.07 -0.51 -20.27
C PRO A 111 15.20 -1.55 -19.54
N ASP A 112 15.07 -1.44 -18.22
CA ASP A 112 14.19 -2.25 -17.38
C ASP A 112 12.77 -1.69 -17.36
N LEU A 113 11.80 -2.54 -17.00
CA LEU A 113 10.39 -2.19 -16.94
C LEU A 113 9.85 -2.24 -15.51
N ALA A 114 8.66 -1.70 -15.32
CA ALA A 114 7.87 -1.90 -14.11
C ALA A 114 6.63 -2.74 -14.45
N PHE A 115 6.42 -3.81 -13.69
CA PHE A 115 5.16 -4.54 -13.65
C PHE A 115 4.33 -4.01 -12.48
N ILE A 116 3.12 -3.51 -12.75
CA ILE A 116 2.23 -2.97 -11.73
C ILE A 116 1.29 -4.08 -11.28
N GLN A 117 1.66 -4.73 -10.17
CA GLN A 117 0.82 -5.72 -9.52
C GLN A 117 -0.37 -5.02 -8.84
N THR A 118 -1.54 -5.66 -8.89
CA THR A 118 -2.78 -5.21 -8.25
C THR A 118 -3.28 -6.23 -7.24
N GLU A 119 -4.19 -5.82 -6.37
CA GLU A 119 -4.82 -6.69 -5.35
C GLU A 119 -5.52 -7.93 -5.94
N SER A 120 -5.89 -7.90 -7.21
CA SER A 120 -6.57 -9.02 -7.89
C SER A 120 -5.63 -9.94 -8.66
N ASP A 121 -4.36 -9.57 -8.78
CA ASP A 121 -3.40 -10.38 -9.52
C ASP A 121 -2.93 -11.57 -8.65
N PRO A 122 -2.71 -12.74 -9.25
CA PRO A 122 -2.42 -13.97 -8.50
C PRO A 122 -0.95 -14.06 -8.04
N PHE A 123 -0.20 -12.97 -8.13
CA PHE A 123 1.25 -12.97 -7.98
C PHE A 123 1.67 -12.65 -6.55
N LEU A 124 2.66 -13.40 -6.07
CA LEU A 124 3.39 -13.11 -4.84
C LEU A 124 4.81 -12.71 -5.24
N PHE A 125 5.13 -11.43 -5.04
CA PHE A 125 6.45 -10.88 -5.33
C PHE A 125 7.33 -10.98 -4.09
N VAL A 126 8.45 -11.69 -4.20
CA VAL A 126 9.48 -11.78 -3.16
C VAL A 126 10.68 -10.95 -3.62
N ASP A 127 10.95 -9.86 -2.90
CA ASP A 127 12.11 -9.01 -3.11
C ASP A 127 13.18 -9.34 -2.06
N GLY A 128 14.35 -9.75 -2.50
CA GLY A 128 15.51 -9.89 -1.65
C GLY A 128 16.43 -8.70 -1.85
N ASP A 129 16.47 -7.79 -0.88
CA ASP A 129 17.35 -6.62 -0.88
C ASP A 129 18.70 -6.97 -0.24
N ASP A 130 19.79 -6.61 -0.93
CA ASP A 130 21.18 -6.86 -0.50
C ASP A 130 21.50 -8.34 -0.16
N VAL A 131 20.68 -9.28 -0.63
CA VAL A 131 20.85 -10.72 -0.46
C VAL A 131 21.88 -11.33 -1.41
N ARG A 132 22.42 -10.55 -2.36
CA ARG A 132 23.43 -10.97 -3.34
C ARG A 132 24.62 -10.02 -3.28
N CYS A 133 25.83 -10.57 -3.26
CA CYS A 133 27.05 -9.77 -3.42
C CYS A 133 27.23 -9.39 -4.90
N PRO A 134 27.23 -8.10 -5.29
CA PRO A 134 27.28 -7.66 -6.68
C PRO A 134 28.58 -8.07 -7.37
N GLU A 135 29.72 -8.05 -6.66
CA GLU A 135 31.03 -8.41 -7.24
C GLU A 135 31.17 -9.90 -7.56
N THR A 136 30.52 -10.75 -6.75
CA THR A 136 30.74 -12.21 -6.81
C THR A 136 29.49 -13.00 -7.15
N GLY A 137 28.33 -12.36 -7.29
CA GLY A 137 27.02 -13.01 -7.44
C GLY A 137 26.70 -14.10 -6.42
N LYS A 138 27.40 -14.12 -5.27
CA LYS A 138 27.08 -15.05 -4.17
C LYS A 138 25.84 -14.56 -3.47
N VAL A 139 24.91 -15.47 -3.21
CA VAL A 139 23.66 -15.18 -2.54
C VAL A 139 23.75 -15.58 -1.06
N HIS A 140 23.05 -14.85 -0.20
CA HIS A 140 22.97 -15.11 1.23
C HIS A 140 22.41 -16.52 1.47
N PRO A 141 23.06 -17.35 2.31
CA PRO A 141 22.60 -18.71 2.56
C PRO A 141 21.17 -18.80 3.10
N GLU A 142 20.76 -17.85 3.95
CA GLU A 142 19.39 -17.81 4.48
C GLU A 142 18.36 -17.47 3.39
N PHE A 143 18.70 -16.57 2.47
CA PHE A 143 17.82 -16.28 1.34
C PHE A 143 17.64 -17.52 0.45
N ILE A 144 18.72 -18.25 0.17
CA ILE A 144 18.61 -19.54 -0.52
C ILE A 144 17.75 -20.52 0.27
N ALA A 145 17.91 -20.64 1.58
CA ALA A 145 17.11 -21.54 2.42
C ALA A 145 15.60 -21.21 2.37
N ILE A 146 15.25 -19.93 2.40
CA ILE A 146 13.89 -19.43 2.19
C ILE A 146 13.38 -19.87 0.81
N LEU A 147 14.13 -19.59 -0.26
CA LEU A 147 13.71 -19.95 -1.62
C LEU A 147 13.56 -21.48 -1.82
N GLU A 148 14.42 -22.30 -1.20
CA GLU A 148 14.29 -23.77 -1.24
C GLU A 148 12.99 -24.25 -0.57
N LYS A 149 12.56 -23.59 0.52
CA LYS A 149 11.29 -23.87 1.19
C LYS A 149 10.08 -23.47 0.31
N LEU A 150 10.17 -22.32 -0.35
CA LEU A 150 9.09 -21.76 -1.19
C LEU A 150 8.92 -22.51 -2.53
N GLY A 151 10.01 -23.04 -3.10
CA GLY A 151 10.04 -23.76 -4.37
C GLY A 151 10.73 -22.97 -5.49
N ILE A 152 11.07 -23.62 -6.59
CA ILE A 152 11.71 -22.93 -7.74
C ILE A 152 10.66 -22.23 -8.59
N SER A 153 10.94 -20.98 -8.96
CA SER A 153 10.11 -20.13 -9.81
C SER A 153 10.98 -19.15 -10.61
N TYR A 154 10.37 -18.33 -11.46
CA TYR A 154 11.04 -17.25 -12.17
C TYR A 154 11.74 -16.29 -11.20
N ALA A 155 12.99 -15.92 -11.53
CA ALA A 155 13.77 -14.93 -10.80
C ALA A 155 14.59 -14.05 -11.74
N ASP A 156 14.77 -12.78 -11.37
CA ASP A 156 15.70 -11.85 -12.00
C ASP A 156 16.53 -11.08 -10.97
N ILE A 157 17.66 -10.56 -11.44
CA ILE A 157 18.56 -9.75 -10.60
C ILE A 157 18.01 -8.33 -10.51
N SER A 158 17.99 -7.76 -9.31
CA SER A 158 17.48 -6.42 -9.11
C SER A 158 18.37 -5.35 -9.75
N LEU A 159 17.85 -4.13 -9.88
CA LEU A 159 18.57 -3.01 -10.50
C LEU A 159 19.86 -2.64 -9.77
N SER A 160 19.93 -2.82 -8.45
CA SER A 160 21.15 -2.55 -7.67
C SER A 160 22.25 -3.59 -7.94
N GLU A 161 21.92 -4.69 -8.60
CA GLU A 161 22.70 -5.92 -8.70
C GLU A 161 22.94 -6.62 -7.35
N SER A 162 22.63 -5.99 -6.21
CA SER A 162 22.76 -6.57 -4.88
C SER A 162 21.53 -7.34 -4.43
N GLY A 163 20.40 -7.19 -5.13
CA GLY A 163 19.16 -7.90 -4.83
C GLY A 163 18.78 -8.97 -5.85
N CYS A 164 17.69 -9.67 -5.54
CA CYS A 164 17.10 -10.71 -6.38
C CYS A 164 15.60 -10.73 -6.19
N HIS A 165 14.85 -10.63 -7.28
CA HIS A 165 13.41 -10.78 -7.26
C HIS A 165 13.01 -12.20 -7.62
N VAL A 166 12.00 -12.75 -6.96
CA VAL A 166 11.39 -14.04 -7.28
C VAL A 166 9.88 -13.89 -7.30
N VAL A 167 9.25 -14.35 -8.37
CA VAL A 167 7.80 -14.23 -8.56
C VAL A 167 7.16 -15.60 -8.38
N TYR A 168 6.12 -15.70 -7.57
CA TYR A 168 5.31 -16.92 -7.40
C TYR A 168 3.84 -16.65 -7.71
N LEU A 169 3.05 -17.72 -7.81
CA LEU A 169 1.60 -17.66 -7.70
C LEU A 169 1.18 -17.95 -6.25
N GLY A 170 0.34 -17.11 -5.65
CA GLY A 170 -0.18 -17.33 -4.30
C GLY A 170 -0.43 -16.05 -3.50
N GLU A 171 -0.74 -16.23 -2.22
CA GLU A 171 -1.06 -15.17 -1.27
C GLU A 171 -0.34 -15.43 0.06
N ILE A 172 -0.28 -14.42 0.93
CA ILE A 172 0.20 -14.59 2.31
C ILE A 172 -0.85 -15.39 3.12
N PRO A 173 -0.48 -16.52 3.75
CA PRO A 173 -1.42 -17.39 4.47
C PRO A 173 -1.67 -16.96 5.92
N LEU A 174 -1.58 -15.67 6.23
CA LEU A 174 -1.79 -15.12 7.56
C LEU A 174 -2.83 -13.99 7.51
N GLU A 175 -3.93 -14.15 8.25
CA GLU A 175 -4.99 -13.14 8.29
C GLU A 175 -4.46 -11.82 8.88
N GLY A 176 -4.77 -10.70 8.20
CA GLY A 176 -4.36 -9.36 8.62
C GLY A 176 -2.90 -8.98 8.29
N VAL A 177 -2.15 -9.84 7.61
CA VAL A 177 -0.80 -9.55 7.10
C VAL A 177 -0.88 -9.21 5.61
N THR A 178 -0.75 -7.93 5.27
CA THR A 178 -0.85 -7.44 3.88
C THR A 178 0.48 -7.46 3.13
N GLN A 179 1.60 -7.44 3.86
CA GLN A 179 2.97 -7.56 3.36
C GLN A 179 3.86 -8.04 4.50
N ALA A 180 5.04 -8.58 4.17
CA ALA A 180 6.05 -8.92 5.17
C ALA A 180 7.40 -8.33 4.78
N GLN A 181 8.16 -7.89 5.77
CA GLN A 181 9.54 -7.40 5.63
C GLN A 181 10.34 -7.82 6.85
N PHE A 182 11.51 -8.43 6.64
CA PHE A 182 12.38 -8.86 7.72
C PHE A 182 13.84 -8.96 7.26
N ALA A 183 14.77 -8.61 8.16
CA ALA A 183 16.19 -8.86 7.96
C ALA A 183 16.53 -10.33 8.17
N ILE A 184 17.47 -10.85 7.37
CA ILE A 184 17.94 -12.25 7.44
C ILE A 184 19.37 -12.38 7.99
N ASP A 185 20.05 -11.25 8.22
CA ASP A 185 21.34 -11.17 8.89
C ASP A 185 21.48 -9.81 9.61
N ASP A 186 22.46 -9.68 10.51
CA ASP A 186 22.81 -8.44 11.20
C ASP A 186 24.06 -7.75 10.63
N GLU A 187 24.74 -8.39 9.68
CA GLU A 187 25.88 -7.85 8.94
C GLU A 187 25.63 -7.81 7.42
N PRO A 188 26.16 -6.79 6.70
CA PRO A 188 26.08 -6.73 5.25
C PRO A 188 26.76 -7.92 4.55
N LEU A 189 26.15 -8.42 3.47
CA LEU A 189 26.72 -9.50 2.68
C LEU A 189 27.81 -8.99 1.73
N GLY A 190 29.06 -9.36 2.03
CA GLY A 190 30.17 -9.18 1.09
C GLY A 190 30.51 -7.71 0.85
N ALA A 191 30.17 -7.18 -0.33
CA ALA A 191 30.46 -5.81 -0.73
C ALA A 191 29.27 -4.85 -0.59
N ASN A 192 28.13 -5.35 -0.06
CA ASN A 192 26.95 -4.52 0.19
C ASN A 192 27.20 -3.58 1.38
N ASP A 193 26.55 -2.42 1.34
CA ASP A 193 26.63 -1.42 2.42
C ASP A 193 25.55 -1.65 3.50
N ASP A 194 24.41 -2.20 3.09
CA ASP A 194 23.25 -2.45 3.94
C ASP A 194 23.09 -3.95 4.28
N ILE A 195 22.32 -4.23 5.34
CA ILE A 195 22.03 -5.60 5.78
C ILE A 195 21.03 -6.27 4.82
N PRO A 196 21.11 -7.60 4.63
CA PRO A 196 20.18 -8.29 3.73
C PRO A 196 18.77 -8.37 4.33
N GLU A 197 17.78 -8.00 3.52
CA GLU A 197 16.35 -8.01 3.87
C GLU A 197 15.53 -8.80 2.84
N VAL A 198 14.39 -9.30 3.28
CA VAL A 198 13.39 -9.97 2.43
C VAL A 198 12.06 -9.26 2.61
N GLU A 199 11.48 -8.83 1.50
CA GLU A 199 10.14 -8.25 1.41
C GLU A 199 9.21 -9.16 0.58
N ILE A 200 7.96 -9.30 1.01
CA ILE A 200 6.96 -10.17 0.37
C ILE A 200 5.66 -9.41 0.16
N TYR A 201 5.22 -9.31 -1.11
CA TYR A 201 4.08 -8.53 -1.55
C TYR A 201 3.06 -9.39 -2.35
N PRO A 202 1.88 -9.69 -1.77
CA PRO A 202 0.76 -10.29 -2.49
C PRO A 202 -0.18 -9.25 -3.11
N ASN A 203 0.03 -7.96 -2.82
CA ASN A 203 -0.94 -6.90 -2.99
C ASN A 203 -0.51 -5.92 -4.09
N LYS A 204 -1.14 -4.74 -4.13
CA LYS A 204 -0.78 -3.68 -5.08
C LYS A 204 0.67 -3.19 -4.84
N HIS A 205 1.54 -3.47 -5.80
CA HIS A 205 2.96 -3.15 -5.68
C HIS A 205 3.59 -2.82 -7.05
N VAL A 206 4.68 -2.05 -7.04
CA VAL A 206 5.50 -1.80 -8.23
C VAL A 206 6.63 -2.82 -8.24
N CYS A 207 6.53 -3.84 -9.07
CA CYS A 207 7.58 -4.83 -9.24
C CYS A 207 8.55 -4.35 -10.34
N ILE A 208 9.77 -3.97 -9.97
CA ILE A 208 10.79 -3.64 -10.96
C ILE A 208 11.24 -4.94 -11.64
N ALA A 209 10.95 -5.03 -12.93
CA ALA A 209 11.19 -6.22 -13.73
C ALA A 209 12.37 -5.95 -14.67
N THR A 210 13.57 -6.27 -14.20
CA THR A 210 14.82 -5.97 -14.94
C THR A 210 14.94 -6.79 -16.21
N GLY A 211 14.36 -7.99 -16.23
CA GLY A 211 14.57 -8.96 -17.30
C GLY A 211 15.98 -9.54 -17.32
N GLU A 212 16.78 -9.30 -16.27
CA GLU A 212 18.07 -9.94 -16.05
C GLU A 212 17.85 -11.30 -15.37
N HIS A 213 17.20 -12.20 -16.12
CA HIS A 213 16.72 -13.51 -15.67
C HIS A 213 17.85 -14.40 -15.14
N VAL A 214 17.69 -14.94 -13.93
CA VAL A 214 18.64 -15.87 -13.32
C VAL A 214 18.67 -17.18 -14.11
N ARG A 215 19.84 -17.53 -14.67
CA ARG A 215 19.93 -18.71 -15.52
C ARG A 215 19.66 -20.00 -14.73
N GLY A 216 18.71 -20.77 -15.22
CA GLY A 216 18.38 -22.11 -14.75
C GLY A 216 17.12 -22.20 -13.89
N SER A 217 16.65 -21.08 -13.33
CA SER A 217 15.39 -21.02 -12.58
C SER A 217 14.15 -21.27 -13.45
N GLY A 218 14.29 -21.20 -14.77
CA GLY A 218 13.17 -21.31 -15.71
C GLY A 218 12.43 -19.98 -15.84
N THR A 219 11.52 -19.89 -16.81
CA THR A 219 10.66 -18.72 -17.02
C THR A 219 9.24 -18.93 -16.52
N GLU A 220 8.92 -20.13 -16.02
CA GLU A 220 7.62 -20.44 -15.42
C GLU A 220 7.49 -19.80 -14.02
N VAL A 221 6.36 -19.15 -13.78
CA VAL A 221 5.95 -18.72 -12.44
C VAL A 221 5.19 -19.87 -11.80
N THR A 222 5.69 -20.39 -10.69
CA THR A 222 5.14 -21.58 -10.03
C THR A 222 4.34 -21.22 -8.78
N GLN A 223 3.47 -22.13 -8.34
CA GLN A 223 2.72 -21.98 -7.10
C GLN A 223 3.67 -21.97 -5.91
N VAL A 224 3.54 -20.98 -5.03
CA VAL A 224 4.28 -20.92 -3.77
C VAL A 224 3.90 -22.10 -2.87
N ASN A 225 4.88 -22.64 -2.14
CA ASN A 225 4.60 -23.54 -1.03
C ASN A 225 3.98 -22.76 0.15
N THR A 226 2.64 -22.69 0.17
CA THR A 226 1.86 -21.91 1.14
C THR A 226 2.15 -22.31 2.60
N ASP A 227 2.26 -23.61 2.89
CA ASP A 227 2.54 -24.08 4.26
C ASP A 227 3.92 -23.57 4.72
N ALA A 228 4.94 -23.70 3.85
CA ALA A 228 6.28 -23.23 4.18
C ALA A 228 6.38 -21.70 4.26
N LEU A 229 5.61 -20.97 3.45
CA LEU A 229 5.51 -19.52 3.57
C LEU A 229 4.95 -19.11 4.94
N GLY A 230 3.90 -19.78 5.43
CA GLY A 230 3.37 -19.55 6.77
C GLY A 230 4.43 -19.78 7.86
N GLU A 231 5.16 -20.90 7.79
CA GLU A 231 6.24 -21.22 8.73
C GLU A 231 7.37 -20.17 8.73
N ILE A 232 7.79 -19.70 7.55
CA ILE A 232 8.79 -18.64 7.41
C ILE A 232 8.28 -17.35 8.06
N LEU A 233 7.06 -16.94 7.77
CA LEU A 233 6.48 -15.72 8.32
C LEU A 233 6.38 -15.79 9.85
N GLU A 234 5.93 -16.91 10.41
CA GLU A 234 5.90 -17.14 11.86
C GLU A 234 7.30 -17.10 12.50
N GLU A 235 8.29 -17.72 11.87
CA GLU A 235 9.69 -17.70 12.31
C GLU A 235 10.25 -16.27 12.40
N HIS A 236 9.82 -15.39 11.49
CA HIS A 236 10.20 -13.97 11.45
C HIS A 236 9.24 -13.05 12.22
N GLY A 237 8.37 -13.60 13.06
CA GLY A 237 7.56 -12.84 14.02
C GLY A 237 6.24 -12.30 13.46
N PHE A 238 5.81 -12.76 12.29
CA PHE A 238 4.48 -12.51 11.76
C PHE A 238 3.52 -13.57 12.30
N SER A 239 2.41 -13.14 12.88
CA SER A 239 1.30 -14.02 13.23
C SER A 239 0.04 -13.49 12.59
N GLU A 240 -1.00 -14.32 12.54
CA GLU A 240 -2.35 -13.82 12.36
C GLU A 240 -2.56 -12.65 13.33
N ARG A 241 -2.97 -11.50 12.80
CA ARG A 241 -3.40 -10.41 13.65
C ARG A 241 -4.81 -10.78 14.06
N ASP A 242 -5.04 -10.95 15.37
CA ASP A 242 -6.40 -10.97 15.88
C ASP A 242 -7.13 -9.77 15.26
N PRO A 243 -8.30 -9.95 14.62
CA PRO A 243 -9.10 -8.81 14.21
C PRO A 243 -9.23 -7.93 15.44
N ILE A 244 -9.01 -6.62 15.28
CA ILE A 244 -9.14 -5.65 16.38
C ILE A 244 -10.58 -5.75 16.88
N SER A 245 -10.79 -6.65 17.84
CA SER A 245 -11.98 -6.76 18.62
C SER A 245 -11.89 -5.57 19.55
N ALA A 246 -12.57 -4.48 19.19
CA ALA A 246 -13.02 -3.54 20.19
C ALA A 246 -13.76 -4.40 21.22
N GLY A 247 -13.14 -4.66 22.37
CA GLY A 247 -13.69 -5.55 23.38
C GLY A 247 -15.05 -5.02 23.80
N SER A 248 -16.11 -5.53 23.16
CA SER A 248 -17.51 -5.15 23.41
C SER A 248 -18.01 -5.72 24.73
N ASP A 249 -17.15 -6.45 25.45
CA ASP A 249 -17.47 -7.20 26.67
C ASP A 249 -17.31 -6.39 27.95
N ILE A 250 -17.18 -5.06 27.85
CA ILE A 250 -17.24 -4.22 29.05
C ILE A 250 -18.71 -4.11 29.48
N ASP A 251 -19.11 -4.98 30.42
CA ASP A 251 -20.43 -4.88 31.07
C ASP A 251 -20.53 -3.57 31.87
N MET A 252 -21.30 -2.64 31.32
CA MET A 252 -21.64 -1.34 31.91
C MET A 252 -22.96 -1.35 32.69
N SER A 253 -23.73 -2.45 32.65
CA SER A 253 -25.13 -2.49 33.12
C SER A 253 -25.32 -2.15 34.61
N ASN A 254 -24.26 -2.31 35.42
CA ASN A 254 -24.27 -2.02 36.86
C ASN A 254 -23.22 -0.98 37.29
N HIS A 255 -22.63 -0.25 36.33
CA HIS A 255 -21.59 0.72 36.64
C HIS A 255 -22.18 2.11 36.88
N SER A 256 -21.86 2.70 38.02
CA SER A 256 -22.15 4.10 38.34
C SER A 256 -20.83 4.84 38.50
N PRO A 257 -20.52 5.82 37.63
CA PRO A 257 -19.22 6.47 37.66
C PRO A 257 -19.07 7.32 38.92
N ASN A 258 -17.86 7.30 39.49
CA ASN A 258 -17.54 8.10 40.68
C ASN A 258 -17.01 9.48 40.29
N ALA A 259 -16.29 9.59 39.16
CA ALA A 259 -15.94 10.86 38.56
C ALA A 259 -17.01 11.30 37.55
N THR A 260 -17.65 12.45 37.80
CA THR A 260 -18.72 13.00 36.96
C THR A 260 -18.50 14.46 36.56
N THR A 261 -17.44 15.10 37.08
CA THR A 261 -17.07 16.48 36.73
C THR A 261 -15.63 16.57 36.21
N SER A 262 -15.32 17.64 35.48
CA SER A 262 -14.02 17.82 34.82
C SER A 262 -12.83 18.00 35.77
N ASN A 263 -13.08 18.28 37.06
CA ASN A 263 -12.03 18.47 38.07
C ASN A 263 -11.79 17.21 38.91
N GLU A 264 -12.52 16.12 38.64
CA GLU A 264 -12.37 14.84 39.32
C GLU A 264 -11.42 13.94 38.55
N THR A 265 -10.75 13.04 39.27
CA THR A 265 -9.87 12.02 38.69
C THR A 265 -10.40 10.65 39.07
N THR A 266 -10.21 9.69 38.17
CA THR A 266 -10.62 8.30 38.38
C THR A 266 -9.51 7.36 37.94
N GLY A 267 -9.37 6.24 38.63
CA GLY A 267 -8.52 5.12 38.21
C GLY A 267 -9.32 3.99 37.56
N GLU A 268 -10.64 4.15 37.43
CA GLU A 268 -11.54 3.14 36.89
C GLU A 268 -11.78 3.40 35.39
N ILE A 269 -11.47 2.42 34.54
CA ILE A 269 -11.61 2.56 33.10
C ILE A 269 -13.09 2.68 32.69
N LYS A 270 -14.01 2.06 33.44
CA LYS A 270 -15.45 2.19 33.19
C LYS A 270 -15.98 3.61 33.39
N ASP A 271 -15.36 4.41 34.27
CA ASP A 271 -15.72 5.83 34.41
C ASP A 271 -15.40 6.59 33.12
N LEU A 272 -14.31 6.23 32.41
CA LEU A 272 -13.95 6.82 31.11
C LEU A 272 -14.97 6.43 30.04
N PHE A 273 -15.35 5.15 29.95
CA PHE A 273 -16.39 4.71 29.01
C PHE A 273 -17.75 5.36 29.30
N ALA A 274 -18.13 5.49 30.58
CA ALA A 274 -19.35 6.19 30.96
C ALA A 274 -19.28 7.70 30.65
N ALA A 275 -18.09 8.31 30.69
CA ALA A 275 -17.90 9.70 30.29
C ALA A 275 -18.04 9.85 28.77
N LEU A 276 -17.45 8.95 27.97
CA LEU A 276 -17.55 8.93 26.51
C LEU A 276 -18.99 8.72 26.03
N ASP A 277 -19.73 7.78 26.64
CA ASP A 277 -21.13 7.49 26.30
C ASP A 277 -22.08 8.67 26.61
N ARG A 278 -21.67 9.59 27.48
CA ARG A 278 -22.43 10.81 27.82
C ARG A 278 -22.12 11.99 26.91
N ILE A 279 -21.19 11.86 25.96
CA ILE A 279 -20.84 12.97 25.09
C ILE A 279 -21.93 13.15 24.04
N ASP A 280 -22.68 14.24 24.17
CA ASP A 280 -23.68 14.65 23.18
C ASP A 280 -22.98 15.37 22.01
N ALA A 281 -23.02 14.73 20.84
CA ALA A 281 -22.41 15.24 19.62
C ALA A 281 -22.95 16.63 19.23
N ARG A 282 -24.25 16.89 19.43
CA ARG A 282 -24.84 18.21 19.15
C ARG A 282 -24.32 19.27 20.10
N ARG A 283 -24.08 18.93 21.37
CA ARG A 283 -23.47 19.85 22.34
C ARG A 283 -22.05 20.18 21.91
N VAL A 284 -21.25 19.17 21.60
CA VAL A 284 -19.87 19.40 21.14
C VAL A 284 -19.85 20.22 19.87
N ALA A 285 -20.72 19.92 18.89
CA ALA A 285 -20.85 20.72 17.68
C ALA A 285 -21.15 22.19 17.98
N SER A 286 -22.09 22.46 18.91
CA SER A 286 -22.44 23.83 19.34
C SER A 286 -21.23 24.60 19.88
N ASP A 287 -20.36 23.92 20.60
CA ASP A 287 -19.21 24.50 21.29
C ASP A 287 -17.98 24.65 20.37
N THR A 288 -17.95 23.95 19.23
CA THR A 288 -16.75 23.79 18.38
C THR A 288 -17.01 24.25 16.94
N ILE A 289 -17.74 23.46 16.17
CA ILE A 289 -17.81 23.58 14.71
C ILE A 289 -19.00 24.38 14.19
N VAL A 290 -19.99 24.70 15.03
CA VAL A 290 -21.18 25.46 14.63
C VAL A 290 -20.91 26.96 14.65
N HIS A 291 -21.05 27.63 13.50
CA HIS A 291 -21.11 29.09 13.44
C HIS A 291 -22.52 29.61 13.71
N ASN A 292 -23.53 29.05 13.05
CA ASN A 292 -24.93 29.40 13.26
C ASN A 292 -25.87 28.24 12.91
N TRP A 293 -26.93 28.06 13.71
CA TRP A 293 -27.95 27.05 13.46
C TRP A 293 -28.90 27.48 12.33
N ASN A 294 -29.23 26.56 11.43
CA ASN A 294 -30.24 26.75 10.40
C ASN A 294 -31.58 26.15 10.86
N GLU A 295 -32.32 26.93 11.66
CA GLU A 295 -33.64 26.55 12.20
C GLU A 295 -34.73 26.44 11.10
N SER A 296 -34.44 26.87 9.87
CA SER A 296 -35.35 26.79 8.73
C SER A 296 -35.09 25.58 7.81
N ALA A 297 -34.02 24.82 8.07
CA ALA A 297 -33.69 23.64 7.28
C ALA A 297 -34.70 22.51 7.55
N ASN A 298 -35.10 21.82 6.48
CA ASN A 298 -35.91 20.62 6.59
C ASN A 298 -34.99 19.39 6.70
N THR A 299 -34.71 18.96 7.92
CA THR A 299 -33.87 17.79 8.22
C THR A 299 -34.73 16.58 8.59
N SER A 300 -34.19 15.37 8.41
CA SER A 300 -34.83 14.13 8.83
C SER A 300 -34.51 13.80 10.29
N GLY A 301 -35.48 13.25 11.01
CA GLY A 301 -35.29 12.75 12.39
C GLY A 301 -34.90 13.86 13.37
N GLU A 302 -33.88 13.58 14.19
CA GLU A 302 -33.36 14.52 15.20
C GLU A 302 -32.20 15.37 14.68
N ASN A 303 -31.90 15.33 13.38
CA ASN A 303 -30.79 16.09 12.82
C ASN A 303 -31.06 17.59 12.89
N LYS A 304 -30.05 18.38 13.24
CA LYS A 304 -30.07 19.85 13.13
C LYS A 304 -29.05 20.31 12.11
N ALA A 305 -29.46 21.19 11.21
CA ALA A 305 -28.56 21.75 10.21
C ALA A 305 -27.90 23.04 10.71
N PHE A 306 -26.68 23.30 10.29
CA PHE A 306 -25.93 24.49 10.68
C PHE A 306 -24.94 24.95 9.60
N SER A 307 -24.53 26.21 9.69
CA SER A 307 -23.37 26.73 8.95
C SER A 307 -22.12 26.51 9.80
N PRO A 308 -21.06 25.86 9.27
CA PRO A 308 -19.88 25.56 10.07
C PRO A 308 -18.95 26.77 10.23
N THR A 309 -18.03 26.72 11.20
CA THR A 309 -17.05 27.79 11.48
C THR A 309 -16.08 28.06 10.34
N TRP A 310 -15.78 27.07 9.49
CA TRP A 310 -14.97 27.22 8.27
C TRP A 310 -15.78 27.65 7.03
N GLY A 311 -17.10 27.66 7.11
CA GLY A 311 -18.01 27.90 6.00
C GLY A 311 -19.14 28.85 6.37
N ILE A 312 -18.81 29.99 6.99
CA ILE A 312 -19.77 30.92 7.63
C ILE A 312 -20.88 31.45 6.69
N ASN A 313 -20.62 31.46 5.37
CA ASN A 313 -21.57 31.91 4.35
C ASN A 313 -22.33 30.76 3.68
N ALA A 314 -22.11 29.51 4.10
CA ALA A 314 -22.85 28.36 3.59
C ALA A 314 -24.32 28.46 4.00
N ASN A 315 -25.22 27.98 3.14
CA ASN A 315 -26.67 27.96 3.38
C ASN A 315 -27.09 27.05 4.56
N GLY A 316 -26.13 26.43 5.26
CA GLY A 316 -26.33 25.71 6.50
C GLY A 316 -27.17 24.44 6.38
N THR A 317 -27.38 23.91 5.17
CA THR A 317 -28.13 22.66 4.91
C THR A 317 -27.23 21.47 4.61
N ALA A 318 -25.94 21.72 4.31
CA ALA A 318 -24.98 20.67 4.02
C ALA A 318 -24.50 19.97 5.30
N ASN A 319 -24.31 20.72 6.38
CA ASN A 319 -23.82 20.19 7.66
C ASN A 319 -25.01 19.91 8.59
N ILE A 320 -25.14 18.67 9.03
CA ILE A 320 -26.17 18.20 9.95
C ILE A 320 -25.56 17.45 11.13
N VAL A 321 -26.17 17.54 12.31
CA VAL A 321 -25.71 16.83 13.52
C VAL A 321 -26.90 16.37 14.38
N ASN A 322 -26.81 15.16 14.92
CA ASN A 322 -27.73 14.65 15.94
C ASN A 322 -26.97 14.45 17.27
N HIS A 323 -27.52 13.65 18.19
CA HIS A 323 -26.87 13.43 19.49
C HIS A 323 -25.64 12.52 19.43
N GLU A 324 -25.43 11.80 18.32
CA GLU A 324 -24.37 10.80 18.16
C GLU A 324 -23.33 11.21 17.11
N ILE A 325 -23.77 11.79 15.98
CA ILE A 325 -22.91 12.04 14.82
C ILE A 325 -23.14 13.41 14.18
N TRP A 326 -22.09 13.92 13.55
CA TRP A 326 -22.11 14.98 12.56
C TRP A 326 -21.82 14.42 11.17
N GLN A 327 -22.47 14.99 10.16
CA GLN A 327 -22.30 14.67 8.76
C GLN A 327 -22.36 15.95 7.91
N ASP A 328 -21.41 16.09 6.99
CA ASP A 328 -21.47 17.02 5.87
C ASP A 328 -22.01 16.30 4.63
N THR A 329 -23.29 16.49 4.35
CA THR A 329 -23.98 15.94 3.17
C THR A 329 -23.55 16.56 1.84
N GLY A 330 -22.76 17.64 1.87
CA GLY A 330 -22.19 18.29 0.68
C GLY A 330 -20.73 17.94 0.42
N GLY A 331 -20.09 17.15 1.28
CA GLY A 331 -18.67 16.77 1.19
C GLY A 331 -18.40 15.41 1.84
N THR A 332 -17.16 15.17 2.26
CA THR A 332 -16.72 13.91 2.90
C THR A 332 -16.71 13.97 4.43
N GLY A 333 -17.04 15.12 5.02
CA GLY A 333 -17.02 15.33 6.47
C GLY A 333 -18.00 14.41 7.19
N TYR A 334 -17.49 13.57 8.09
CA TYR A 334 -18.29 12.67 8.92
C TYR A 334 -17.56 12.40 10.22
N GLY A 335 -18.26 12.36 11.35
CA GLY A 335 -17.61 12.01 12.61
C GLY A 335 -18.47 12.14 13.85
N GLY A 336 -17.95 11.63 14.96
CA GLY A 336 -18.51 11.77 16.30
C GLY A 336 -18.05 13.05 17.00
N PRO A 337 -18.38 13.19 18.30
CA PRO A 337 -17.97 14.33 19.10
C PRO A 337 -16.44 14.57 19.15
N ASP A 338 -15.65 13.52 19.13
CA ASP A 338 -14.19 13.53 19.12
C ASP A 338 -13.62 14.19 17.85
N VAL A 339 -14.15 13.83 16.68
CA VAL A 339 -13.76 14.43 15.40
C VAL A 339 -14.08 15.92 15.38
N MET A 340 -15.26 16.31 15.86
CA MET A 340 -15.67 17.72 15.93
C MET A 340 -14.79 18.54 16.88
N ALA A 341 -14.44 17.97 18.04
CA ALA A 341 -13.52 18.61 18.98
C ALA A 341 -12.10 18.75 18.38
N ALA A 342 -11.64 17.75 17.63
CA ALA A 342 -10.35 17.80 16.95
C ALA A 342 -10.32 18.91 15.88
N ILE A 343 -11.39 19.10 15.12
CA ILE A 343 -11.50 20.16 14.10
C ILE A 343 -11.33 21.57 14.71
N ASP A 344 -11.85 21.82 15.92
CA ASP A 344 -11.69 23.11 16.60
C ASP A 344 -10.40 23.23 17.42
N CYS A 345 -9.67 22.13 17.64
CA CYS A 345 -8.48 22.12 18.47
C CYS A 345 -7.28 22.80 17.77
N ARG A 346 -7.06 24.07 18.12
CA ARG A 346 -5.98 24.91 17.56
C ARG A 346 -4.56 24.52 18.00
N ASP A 347 -4.47 23.70 19.04
CA ASP A 347 -3.20 23.26 19.65
C ASP A 347 -2.80 21.84 19.19
N LEU A 348 -3.56 21.21 18.30
CA LEU A 348 -3.10 19.98 17.67
C LEU A 348 -1.83 20.29 16.85
N PRO A 349 -0.72 19.56 17.05
CA PRO A 349 0.41 19.66 16.16
C PRO A 349 -0.08 19.36 14.74
N SER A 350 0.49 20.04 13.75
CA SER A 350 0.26 19.69 12.34
C SER A 350 0.38 18.18 12.20
N TYR A 351 -0.67 17.54 11.72
CA TYR A 351 -0.74 16.10 11.53
C TYR A 351 0.51 15.63 10.77
N ASP A 352 1.36 14.84 11.43
CA ASP A 352 2.46 14.12 10.79
C ASP A 352 1.90 12.75 10.44
N GLU A 353 1.63 12.53 9.16
CA GLU A 353 1.14 11.28 8.57
C GLU A 353 2.04 10.07 8.91
N ARG A 354 3.24 10.29 9.47
CA ARG A 354 4.19 9.26 9.92
C ARG A 354 3.94 8.75 11.33
N THR A 355 3.06 9.36 12.09
CA THR A 355 2.64 8.86 13.41
C THR A 355 1.29 8.18 13.30
N GLN A 356 1.31 6.87 13.11
CA GLN A 356 0.20 5.98 13.45
C GLN A 356 0.40 5.49 14.89
N PRO A 357 -0.67 5.17 15.65
CA PRO A 357 -0.54 4.51 16.94
C PRO A 357 0.15 3.15 16.85
#